data_AF-A0A0V0TAT2-F1
#
_entry.id   AF-A0A0V0TAT2-F1
#
_cell.length_a   1.000
_cell.length_b   1.000
_cell.length_c   1.000
_cell.angle_alpha   90.00
_cell.angle_beta   90.00
_cell.angle_gamma   90.00
#
_symmetry.space_group_name_H-M   'P 1'
#
loop_
_entity.id
_entity.type
_entity.pdbx_description
1 polymer ?
#
loop_
_entity_poly.entity_id
_entity_poly.type
_entity_poly.pdbx_seq_one_letter_code
_entity_poly.pdbx_strand_id
1 'polypeptide(L)'
;LDAGDLFGIVCFFLNSDYILFSVVQDEFEVVASSYRFTNMNSKRLYFVLADYEEAGEVFHTLGISAIPIILHVPPRGNLKRQDKMDFQRSGIQAEAIAKWVHERTDVVIPVMRPPNYAGPVALFLLLMLVCGLLYMKRSSLDFLYNRNLWGFLALCITFAFLSGQMWNHIRSPPFFYHNPKTGQWTIFSQGTQMQFIVETYIVALIYMAITMGFILLVDATDTKTSSSKTRFYAYAGIGLVVIVFSFLLSVFRLKYRGYPYRLLFP
;
A
#
# COMPACT_ATOMS: atom_id res chain seq x y z
N LEU A 1 -39.79 13.21 29.52
CA LEU A 1 -38.40 12.84 29.17
C LEU A 1 -37.58 14.06 29.51
N ASP A 2 -37.00 14.05 30.70
CA ASP A 2 -36.40 15.22 31.33
C ASP A 2 -35.24 15.79 30.51
N ALA A 3 -35.21 17.11 30.40
CA ALA A 3 -34.23 17.92 29.69
C ALA A 3 -32.88 18.01 30.44
N GLY A 4 -32.40 16.87 30.95
CA GLY A 4 -31.22 16.74 31.81
C GLY A 4 -30.03 15.99 31.18
N ASP A 5 -30.25 15.21 30.12
CA ASP A 5 -29.16 14.46 29.49
C ASP A 5 -28.49 15.30 28.38
N LEU A 6 -27.27 15.77 28.65
CA LEU A 6 -26.42 16.47 27.69
C LEU A 6 -26.05 15.52 26.53
N PHE A 7 -26.69 15.71 25.37
CA PHE A 7 -26.40 14.96 24.15
C PHE A 7 -25.19 15.54 23.39
N GLY A 8 -24.13 14.75 23.21
CA GLY A 8 -23.03 15.09 22.29
C GLY A 8 -23.31 14.54 20.89
N ILE A 9 -23.16 15.36 19.85
CA ILE A 9 -23.28 14.88 18.45
C ILE A 9 -21.90 14.90 17.83
N VAL A 10 -21.43 13.78 17.32
CA VAL A 10 -20.22 13.71 16.51
C VAL A 10 -20.63 13.67 15.05
N CYS A 11 -20.45 14.78 14.35
CA CYS A 11 -20.72 14.90 12.92
C CYS A 11 -19.43 14.66 12.14
N PHE A 12 -19.50 13.75 11.18
CA PHE A 12 -18.49 13.58 10.16
C PHE A 12 -18.97 14.23 8.88
N PHE A 13 -18.18 15.18 8.39
CA PHE A 13 -18.52 16.05 7.27
C PHE A 13 -17.72 15.65 6.03
N LEU A 14 -18.39 15.54 4.87
CA LEU A 14 -17.90 14.78 3.72
C LEU A 14 -18.04 15.49 2.36
N ASN A 15 -17.17 15.11 1.42
CA ASN A 15 -17.27 15.39 -0.01
C ASN A 15 -16.68 14.16 -0.75
N SER A 16 -17.43 13.59 -1.71
CA SER A 16 -17.24 12.23 -2.24
C SER A 16 -16.00 12.01 -3.13
N ASP A 17 -15.22 13.05 -3.45
CA ASP A 17 -14.23 13.02 -4.54
C ASP A 17 -12.77 12.65 -4.16
N TYR A 18 -12.44 12.39 -2.89
CA TYR A 18 -11.03 12.24 -2.44
C TYR A 18 -10.70 10.86 -1.84
N ILE A 19 -9.59 10.20 -2.19
CA ILE A 19 -9.17 8.90 -1.61
C ILE A 19 -9.04 8.92 -0.07
N LEU A 20 -8.70 10.08 0.52
CA LEU A 20 -8.62 10.24 1.98
C LEU A 20 -9.99 10.09 2.66
N PHE A 21 -11.09 10.30 1.93
CA PHE A 21 -12.48 10.11 2.34
C PHE A 21 -12.74 8.71 2.88
N SER A 22 -12.48 7.69 2.06
CA SER A 22 -12.90 6.33 2.36
C SER A 22 -12.20 5.81 3.62
N VAL A 23 -10.91 6.14 3.77
CA VAL A 23 -10.12 5.74 4.94
C VAL A 23 -10.68 6.35 6.23
N VAL A 24 -11.04 7.64 6.22
CA VAL A 24 -11.55 8.31 7.43
C VAL A 24 -13.00 7.87 7.72
N GLN A 25 -13.81 7.66 6.67
CA GLN A 25 -15.17 7.16 6.82
C GLN A 25 -15.18 5.74 7.41
N ASP A 26 -14.37 4.83 6.88
CA ASP A 26 -14.27 3.45 7.37
C ASP A 26 -13.91 3.42 8.85
N GLU A 27 -12.92 4.22 9.27
CA GLU A 27 -12.51 4.29 10.68
C GLU A 27 -13.58 4.98 11.55
N PHE A 28 -14.31 5.98 11.04
CA PHE A 28 -15.44 6.60 11.74
C PHE A 28 -16.62 5.63 11.94
N GLU A 29 -16.96 4.86 10.91
CA GLU A 29 -18.00 3.83 10.98
C GLU A 29 -17.65 2.70 11.96
N VAL A 30 -16.37 2.32 12.04
CA VAL A 30 -15.88 1.38 13.05
C VAL A 30 -16.11 1.91 14.46
N VAL A 31 -15.85 3.19 14.73
CA VAL A 31 -16.12 3.80 16.05
C VAL A 31 -17.63 3.86 16.34
N ALA A 32 -18.42 4.30 15.36
CA ALA A 32 -19.87 4.41 15.51
C ALA A 32 -20.54 3.05 15.76
N SER A 33 -20.15 2.02 15.01
CA SER A 33 -20.61 0.64 15.20
C SER A 33 -20.17 0.08 16.55
N SER A 34 -18.90 0.31 16.95
CA SER A 34 -18.36 -0.09 18.25
C SER A 34 -19.14 0.52 19.43
N TYR A 35 -19.49 1.80 19.33
CA TYR A 35 -20.34 2.47 20.31
C TYR A 35 -21.75 1.86 20.34
N ARG A 36 -22.35 1.61 19.16
CA ARG A 36 -23.68 0.96 19.06
C ARG A 36 -23.69 -0.42 19.72
N PHE A 37 -22.64 -1.23 19.53
CA PHE A 37 -22.53 -2.55 20.14
C PHE A 37 -22.39 -2.48 21.67
N THR A 38 -21.61 -1.53 22.17
CA THR A 38 -21.33 -1.41 23.62
C THR A 38 -22.47 -0.74 24.38
N ASN A 39 -23.16 0.21 23.74
CA ASN A 39 -24.08 1.13 24.38
C ASN A 39 -25.46 1.14 23.69
N MET A 40 -25.98 -0.06 23.39
CA MET A 40 -27.24 -0.28 22.64
C MET A 40 -28.44 0.52 23.20
N ASN A 41 -28.46 0.81 24.51
CA ASN A 41 -29.57 1.49 25.20
C ASN A 41 -29.23 2.90 25.71
N SER A 42 -28.00 3.40 25.56
CA SER A 42 -27.62 4.72 26.09
C SER A 42 -27.66 5.79 25.01
N LYS A 43 -28.47 6.83 25.22
CA LYS A 43 -28.67 7.92 24.27
C LYS A 43 -27.69 9.09 24.42
N ARG A 44 -26.48 8.85 24.95
CA ARG A 44 -25.55 9.94 25.34
C ARG A 44 -24.82 10.58 24.17
N LEU A 45 -24.53 9.80 23.12
CA LEU A 45 -23.76 10.21 21.96
C LEU A 45 -24.46 9.80 20.67
N TYR A 46 -24.49 10.69 19.68
CA TYR A 46 -25.00 10.41 18.33
C TYR A 46 -23.89 10.60 17.30
N PHE A 47 -23.70 9.62 16.44
CA PHE A 47 -22.81 9.71 15.29
C PHE A 47 -23.63 10.03 14.05
N VAL A 48 -23.26 11.09 13.34
CA VAL A 48 -23.96 11.57 12.15
C VAL A 48 -22.96 11.72 11.02
N LEU A 49 -23.34 11.28 9.82
CA LEU A 49 -22.58 11.42 8.60
C LEU A 49 -23.33 12.43 7.72
N ALA A 50 -22.68 13.52 7.34
CA ALA A 50 -23.28 14.63 6.61
C ALA A 50 -22.50 14.92 5.33
N ASP A 51 -23.18 14.83 4.19
CA ASP A 51 -22.62 15.18 2.89
C ASP A 51 -22.70 16.69 2.65
N TYR A 52 -21.62 17.25 2.09
CA TYR A 52 -21.55 18.65 1.71
C TYR A 52 -22.53 19.00 0.60
N GLU A 53 -22.74 18.11 -0.36
CA GLU A 53 -23.67 18.37 -1.46
C GLU A 53 -25.11 18.53 -0.98
N GLU A 54 -25.50 17.82 0.08
CA GLU A 54 -26.86 17.85 0.62
C GLU A 54 -27.07 18.92 1.70
N ALA A 55 -26.03 19.29 2.45
CA ALA A 55 -26.16 20.16 3.64
C ALA A 55 -25.24 21.39 3.66
N GLY A 56 -24.83 21.94 2.50
CA GLY A 56 -23.86 23.04 2.38
C GLY A 56 -24.07 24.26 3.30
N GLU A 57 -25.31 24.67 3.56
CA GLU A 57 -25.62 25.79 4.48
C GLU A 57 -25.18 25.53 5.93
N VAL A 58 -25.23 24.27 6.37
CA VAL A 58 -24.80 23.85 7.72
C VAL A 58 -23.28 23.99 7.86
N PHE A 59 -22.51 23.81 6.78
CA PHE A 59 -21.05 23.96 6.81
C PHE A 59 -20.63 25.43 6.92
N HIS A 60 -21.37 26.33 6.24
CA HIS A 60 -21.15 27.76 6.34
C HIS A 60 -21.45 28.30 7.76
N THR A 61 -22.55 27.85 8.37
CA THR A 61 -22.91 28.25 9.74
C THR A 61 -21.95 27.68 10.80
N LEU A 62 -21.42 26.47 10.59
CA LEU A 62 -20.43 25.85 11.48
C LEU A 62 -18.98 26.32 11.21
N GLY A 63 -18.76 27.18 10.22
CA GLY A 63 -17.44 27.71 9.87
C GLY A 63 -16.44 26.62 9.48
N ILE A 64 -16.88 25.65 8.67
CA ILE A 64 -16.04 24.56 8.16
C ILE A 64 -15.54 24.96 6.77
N SER A 65 -14.22 25.17 6.65
CA SER A 65 -13.57 25.59 5.40
C SER A 65 -12.85 24.47 4.68
N ALA A 66 -12.64 23.32 5.33
CA ALA A 66 -11.94 22.17 4.78
C ALA A 66 -12.61 20.86 5.25
N ILE A 67 -12.74 19.93 4.32
CA ILE A 67 -13.31 18.58 4.46
C ILE A 67 -12.22 17.59 4.02
N PRO A 68 -12.12 16.38 4.59
CA PRO A 68 -12.95 15.79 5.65
C PRO A 68 -12.66 16.40 7.03
N ILE A 69 -13.67 16.42 7.92
CA ILE A 69 -13.48 16.81 9.33
C ILE A 69 -14.44 16.05 10.24
N ILE A 70 -13.93 15.60 11.41
CA ILE A 70 -14.75 15.09 12.51
C ILE A 70 -14.97 16.25 13.48
N LEU A 71 -16.24 16.57 13.73
CA LEU A 71 -16.67 17.64 14.61
C LEU A 71 -17.50 17.10 15.77
N HIS A 72 -17.18 17.51 16.98
CA HIS A 72 -18.00 17.27 18.15
C HIS A 72 -18.85 18.53 18.41
N VAL A 73 -20.16 18.38 18.42
CA VAL A 73 -21.11 19.43 18.74
C VAL A 73 -21.51 19.25 20.21
N PRO A 74 -21.07 20.13 21.12
CA PRO A 74 -21.44 20.03 22.52
C PRO A 74 -22.94 20.34 22.71
N PRO A 75 -23.60 19.71 23.69
CA PRO A 75 -25.02 19.90 23.98
C PRO A 75 -25.41 21.34 24.36
N ARG A 76 -24.44 22.10 24.90
CA ARG A 76 -24.59 23.52 25.26
C ARG A 76 -23.27 24.25 24.99
N GLY A 77 -23.31 25.29 24.16
CA GLY A 77 -22.20 26.20 23.94
C GLY A 77 -21.84 26.39 22.47
N ASN A 78 -21.02 27.40 22.21
CA ASN A 78 -20.45 27.64 20.89
C ASN A 78 -19.31 26.66 20.62
N LEU A 79 -19.16 26.27 19.36
CA LEU A 79 -18.08 25.40 18.90
C LEU A 79 -16.72 26.03 19.17
N LYS A 80 -15.86 25.29 19.87
CA LYS A 80 -14.47 25.68 20.10
C LYS A 80 -13.60 25.06 19.02
N ARG A 81 -12.44 25.68 18.79
CA ARG A 81 -11.41 25.12 17.88
C ARG A 81 -10.97 23.70 18.25
N GLN A 82 -11.09 23.34 19.54
CA GLN A 82 -10.73 22.03 20.07
C GLN A 82 -11.78 20.94 19.81
N ASP A 83 -12.99 21.33 19.41
CA ASP A 83 -14.07 20.41 19.04
C ASP A 83 -13.97 19.93 17.58
N LYS A 84 -12.97 20.44 16.86
CA LYS A 84 -12.55 19.96 15.54
C LYS A 84 -11.37 19.01 15.73
N MET A 85 -11.51 17.77 15.26
CA MET A 85 -10.40 16.82 15.33
C MET A 85 -9.30 17.19 14.34
N ASP A 86 -8.06 17.22 14.83
CA ASP A 86 -6.87 17.42 14.00
C ASP A 86 -6.26 16.06 13.63
N PHE A 87 -6.47 15.62 12.39
CA PHE A 87 -5.96 14.36 11.86
C PHE A 87 -4.43 14.32 11.78
N GLN A 88 -3.75 15.45 11.58
CA GLN A 88 -2.28 15.48 11.47
C GLN A 88 -1.62 15.18 12.81
N ARG A 89 -2.24 15.64 13.90
CA ARG A 89 -1.70 15.47 15.25
C ARG A 89 -2.15 14.18 15.93
N SER A 90 -3.40 13.79 15.76
CA SER A 90 -4.01 12.69 16.51
C SER A 90 -3.99 11.36 15.76
N GLY A 91 -3.85 11.39 14.43
CA GLY A 91 -4.02 10.22 13.57
C GLY A 91 -5.49 9.97 13.18
N ILE A 92 -5.69 9.13 12.16
CA ILE A 92 -7.00 8.82 11.54
C ILE A 92 -7.59 7.51 12.09
N GLN A 93 -6.81 6.73 12.83
CA GLN A 93 -7.22 5.43 13.35
C GLN A 93 -8.43 5.54 14.29
N ALA A 94 -9.31 4.56 14.25
CA ALA A 94 -10.51 4.46 15.09
C ALA A 94 -10.19 4.57 16.58
N GLU A 95 -9.04 4.06 17.03
CA GLU A 95 -8.58 4.19 18.42
C GLU A 95 -8.26 5.64 18.79
N ALA A 96 -7.70 6.41 17.86
CA ALA A 96 -7.44 7.84 18.06
C ALA A 96 -8.73 8.66 18.08
N ILE A 97 -9.67 8.34 17.20
CA ILE A 97 -11.01 8.96 17.18
C ILE A 97 -11.75 8.64 18.49
N ALA A 98 -11.75 7.39 18.93
CA ALA A 98 -12.39 6.97 20.19
C ALA A 98 -11.76 7.66 21.40
N LYS A 99 -10.43 7.81 21.43
CA LYS A 99 -9.73 8.56 22.48
C LYS A 99 -10.11 10.04 22.47
N TRP A 100 -10.15 10.67 21.30
CA TRP A 100 -10.56 12.07 21.16
C TRP A 100 -12.02 12.30 21.60
N VAL A 101 -12.93 11.38 21.26
CA VAL A 101 -14.32 11.41 21.73
C VAL A 101 -14.37 11.25 23.26
N HIS A 102 -13.57 10.35 23.82
CA HIS A 102 -13.49 10.14 25.26
C HIS A 102 -13.03 11.40 26.01
N GLU A 103 -11.99 12.08 25.51
CA GLU A 103 -11.50 13.34 26.09
C GLU A 103 -12.54 14.49 26.09
N ARG A 104 -13.59 14.39 25.27
CA ARG A 104 -14.62 15.44 25.12
C ARG A 104 -15.95 15.10 25.77
N THR A 105 -16.27 13.83 25.88
CA THR A 105 -17.60 13.34 26.28
C THR A 105 -17.57 12.45 27.52
N ASP A 106 -16.38 12.12 28.02
CA ASP A 106 -16.12 11.14 29.09
C ASP A 106 -16.67 9.72 28.80
N VAL A 107 -17.14 9.47 27.57
CA VAL A 107 -17.66 8.17 27.14
C VAL A 107 -16.50 7.31 26.65
N VAL A 108 -16.32 6.14 27.26
CA VAL A 108 -15.32 5.15 26.81
C VAL A 108 -15.94 4.30 25.70
N ILE A 109 -15.31 4.30 24.52
CA ILE A 109 -15.73 3.49 23.38
C ILE A 109 -14.64 2.44 23.11
N PRO A 110 -14.89 1.14 23.40
CA PRO A 110 -13.96 0.08 23.04
C PRO A 110 -14.04 -0.16 21.53
N VAL A 111 -12.95 0.09 20.80
CA VAL A 111 -12.91 -0.07 19.34
C VAL A 111 -12.87 -1.55 18.98
N MET A 112 -13.91 -2.03 18.29
CA MET A 112 -14.04 -3.39 17.78
C MET A 112 -13.94 -3.36 16.26
N ARG A 113 -12.78 -3.73 15.71
CA ARG A 113 -12.59 -3.85 14.26
C ARG A 113 -13.31 -5.12 13.78
N PRO A 114 -14.29 -5.03 12.85
CA PRO A 114 -14.96 -6.22 12.34
C PRO A 114 -13.93 -7.15 11.68
N PRO A 115 -13.91 -8.45 12.00
CA PRO A 115 -12.97 -9.39 11.39
C PRO A 115 -13.20 -9.44 9.88
N ASN A 116 -12.13 -9.18 9.11
CA ASN A 116 -12.17 -9.28 7.65
C ASN A 116 -12.18 -10.76 7.23
N TYR A 117 -13.38 -11.32 6.99
CA TYR A 117 -13.55 -12.68 6.49
C TYR A 117 -13.28 -12.83 4.99
N ALA A 118 -13.21 -11.74 4.22
CA ALA A 118 -12.97 -11.81 2.77
C ALA A 118 -11.60 -12.41 2.46
N GLY A 119 -10.57 -12.07 3.25
CA GLY A 119 -9.22 -12.65 3.11
C GLY A 119 -9.20 -14.17 3.30
N PRO A 120 -9.63 -14.70 4.46
CA PRO A 120 -9.71 -16.14 4.71
C PRO A 120 -10.60 -16.89 3.72
N VAL A 121 -11.75 -16.33 3.33
CA VAL A 121 -12.66 -16.94 2.36
C VAL A 121 -12.02 -17.00 0.96
N ALA A 122 -11.38 -15.92 0.51
CA ALA A 122 -10.66 -15.91 -0.76
C ALA A 122 -9.49 -16.93 -0.76
N LEU A 123 -8.76 -17.04 0.36
CA LEU A 123 -7.71 -18.04 0.52
C LEU A 123 -8.28 -19.47 0.45
N PHE A 124 -9.39 -19.73 1.12
CA PHE A 124 -10.06 -21.04 1.10
C PHE A 124 -10.51 -21.42 -0.32
N LEU A 125 -11.14 -20.48 -1.04
CA LEU A 125 -11.55 -20.69 -2.43
C LEU A 125 -10.37 -20.94 -3.36
N LEU A 126 -9.27 -20.20 -3.18
CA LEU A 126 -8.05 -20.39 -3.96
C LEU A 126 -7.44 -21.78 -3.69
N LEU A 127 -7.36 -22.20 -2.44
CA LEU A 127 -6.89 -23.55 -2.08
C LEU A 127 -7.78 -24.63 -2.67
N MET A 128 -9.10 -24.48 -2.59
CA MET A 128 -10.06 -25.41 -3.19
C MET A 128 -9.87 -25.50 -4.71
N LEU A 129 -9.66 -24.38 -5.39
CA LEU A 129 -9.40 -24.32 -6.83
C LEU A 129 -8.08 -25.00 -7.20
N VAL A 130 -7.00 -24.71 -6.47
CA VAL A 130 -5.69 -25.34 -6.70
C VAL A 130 -5.78 -26.85 -6.47
N CYS A 131 -6.41 -27.30 -5.37
CA CYS A 131 -6.63 -28.71 -5.09
C CYS A 131 -7.52 -29.38 -6.15
N GLY A 132 -8.57 -28.70 -6.63
CA GLY A 132 -9.44 -29.18 -7.70
C GLY A 132 -8.69 -29.35 -9.02
N LEU A 133 -7.85 -28.39 -9.40
CA LEU A 133 -7.01 -28.47 -10.59
C LEU A 133 -5.97 -29.60 -10.49
N LEU A 134 -5.34 -29.77 -9.32
CA LEU A 134 -4.42 -30.87 -9.06
C LEU A 134 -5.12 -32.24 -9.11
N TYR A 135 -6.36 -32.32 -8.62
CA TYR A 135 -7.17 -33.55 -8.69
C TYR A 135 -7.56 -33.90 -10.13
N MET A 136 -8.04 -32.93 -10.92
CA MET A 136 -8.37 -33.13 -12.34
C MET A 136 -7.13 -33.51 -13.16
N LYS A 137 -5.99 -32.89 -12.88
CA LYS A 137 -4.74 -33.12 -13.62
C LYS A 137 -3.84 -34.19 -12.98
N ARG A 138 -4.40 -35.10 -12.15
CA ARG A 138 -3.65 -36.14 -11.43
C ARG A 138 -2.75 -37.00 -12.33
N SER A 139 -3.12 -37.18 -13.60
CA SER A 139 -2.34 -37.94 -14.58
C SER A 139 -1.17 -37.15 -15.22
N SER A 140 -1.09 -35.83 -15.06
CA SER A 140 -0.04 -34.97 -15.61
C SER A 140 0.57 -34.09 -14.51
N LEU A 141 0.96 -34.76 -13.42
CA LEU A 141 1.71 -34.16 -12.30
C LEU A 141 3.21 -34.02 -12.57
N ASP A 142 3.67 -34.36 -13.77
CA ASP A 142 5.08 -34.24 -14.18
C ASP A 142 5.63 -32.82 -14.01
N PHE A 143 4.77 -31.81 -14.18
CA PHE A 143 5.08 -30.40 -13.91
C PHE A 143 5.47 -30.15 -12.45
N LEU A 144 4.80 -30.82 -11.51
CA LEU A 144 5.03 -30.66 -10.07
C LEU A 144 6.31 -31.36 -9.62
N TYR A 145 6.76 -32.39 -10.36
CA TYR A 145 8.02 -33.07 -10.08
C TYR A 145 9.24 -32.40 -10.75
N ASN A 146 9.01 -31.45 -11.67
CA ASN A 146 10.09 -30.78 -12.38
C ASN A 146 10.85 -29.80 -11.46
N ARG A 147 12.08 -30.17 -11.06
CA ARG A 147 12.95 -29.34 -10.21
C ARG A 147 13.27 -27.99 -10.83
N ASN A 148 13.40 -27.91 -12.16
CA ASN A 148 13.72 -26.67 -12.85
C ASN A 148 12.58 -25.66 -12.76
N LEU A 149 11.34 -26.15 -12.73
CA LEU A 149 10.18 -25.31 -12.53
C LEU A 149 10.19 -24.64 -11.15
N TRP A 150 10.42 -25.43 -10.10
CA TRP A 150 10.51 -24.90 -8.74
C TRP A 150 11.68 -23.93 -8.57
N GLY A 151 12.82 -24.22 -9.21
CA GLY A 151 13.95 -23.29 -9.29
C GLY A 151 13.57 -21.97 -9.95
N PHE A 152 12.90 -22.02 -11.11
CA PHE A 152 12.42 -20.83 -11.81
C PHE A 152 11.41 -20.03 -10.97
N LEU A 153 10.43 -20.70 -10.37
CA LEU A 153 9.44 -20.06 -9.51
C LEU A 153 10.08 -19.38 -8.28
N ALA A 154 11.03 -20.06 -7.64
CA ALA A 154 11.77 -19.50 -6.51
C ALA A 154 12.58 -18.26 -6.91
N LEU A 155 13.19 -18.27 -8.10
CA LEU A 155 13.87 -17.09 -8.65
C LEU A 155 12.89 -15.94 -8.89
N CYS A 156 11.74 -16.18 -9.54
CA CYS A 156 10.72 -15.15 -9.76
C CYS A 156 10.26 -14.49 -8.44
N ILE A 157 10.00 -15.30 -7.42
CA ILE A 157 9.61 -14.82 -6.08
C ILE A 157 10.73 -13.97 -5.48
N THR A 158 11.98 -14.43 -5.56
CA THR A 158 13.15 -13.70 -5.04
C THR A 158 13.29 -12.33 -5.70
N PHE A 159 13.12 -12.23 -7.03
CA PHE A 159 13.18 -10.94 -7.74
C PHE A 159 12.00 -10.01 -7.40
N ALA A 160 10.80 -10.56 -7.20
CA ALA A 160 9.65 -9.77 -6.77
C ALA A 160 9.90 -9.14 -5.40
N PHE A 161 10.49 -9.88 -4.46
CA PHE A 161 10.79 -9.35 -3.13
C PHE A 161 11.98 -8.39 -3.12
N LEU A 162 13.08 -8.71 -3.82
CA LEU A 162 14.27 -7.86 -3.87
C LEU A 162 14.05 -6.54 -4.62
N SER A 163 13.16 -6.50 -5.61
CA SER A 163 12.90 -5.27 -6.38
C SER A 163 12.08 -4.21 -5.61
N GLY A 164 11.52 -4.55 -4.45
CA GLY A 164 10.77 -3.61 -3.61
C GLY A 164 9.25 -3.63 -3.80
N GLN A 165 8.67 -4.72 -4.32
CA GLN A 165 7.20 -4.81 -4.51
C GLN A 165 6.40 -4.61 -3.22
N MET A 166 6.95 -5.03 -2.07
CA MET A 166 6.30 -4.81 -0.77
C MET A 166 6.26 -3.31 -0.40
N TRP A 167 7.26 -2.54 -0.82
CA TRP A 167 7.24 -1.09 -0.62
C TRP A 167 6.12 -0.45 -1.45
N ASN A 168 5.97 -0.87 -2.72
CA ASN A 168 4.86 -0.44 -3.57
C ASN A 168 3.50 -0.78 -2.95
N HIS A 169 3.33 -1.99 -2.43
CA HIS A 169 2.06 -2.41 -1.84
C HIS A 169 1.66 -1.57 -0.62
N ILE A 170 2.63 -1.18 0.23
CA ILE A 170 2.33 -0.42 1.45
C ILE A 170 2.08 1.06 1.15
N ARG A 171 2.82 1.65 0.20
CA ARG A 171 2.79 3.11 -0.04
C ARG A 171 1.95 3.51 -1.24
N SER A 172 1.62 2.56 -2.13
CA SER A 172 0.84 2.77 -3.35
C SER A 172 1.29 4.00 -4.14
N PRO A 173 2.59 4.10 -4.52
CA PRO A 173 3.12 5.22 -5.28
C PRO A 173 2.47 5.29 -6.68
N PRO A 174 2.51 6.46 -7.37
CA PRO A 174 2.08 6.54 -8.76
C PRO A 174 2.97 5.68 -9.68
N PHE A 175 2.40 5.25 -10.81
CA PHE A 175 3.08 4.37 -11.76
C PHE A 175 4.20 5.10 -12.53
N PHE A 176 3.92 6.31 -13.02
CA PHE A 176 4.89 7.28 -13.52
C PHE A 176 4.42 8.69 -13.13
N TYR A 177 5.33 9.67 -13.14
CA TYR A 177 4.98 11.06 -12.91
C TYR A 177 5.13 11.87 -14.19
N HIS A 178 4.07 12.60 -14.55
CA HIS A 178 4.08 13.59 -15.61
C HIS A 178 4.34 14.96 -15.00
N ASN A 179 5.40 15.66 -15.42
CA ASN A 179 5.65 17.00 -14.92
C ASN A 179 4.82 18.03 -15.70
N PRO A 180 3.77 18.64 -15.10
CA PRO A 180 2.90 19.57 -15.81
C PRO A 180 3.59 20.87 -16.24
N LYS A 181 4.77 21.17 -15.68
CA LYS A 181 5.53 22.39 -16.00
C LYS A 181 6.52 22.22 -17.15
N THR A 182 7.04 21.01 -17.36
CA THR A 182 8.05 20.73 -18.39
C THR A 182 7.53 19.80 -19.49
N GLY A 183 6.35 19.19 -19.33
CA GLY A 183 5.76 18.25 -20.28
C GLY A 183 6.51 16.92 -20.40
N GLN A 184 7.56 16.71 -19.59
CA GLN A 184 8.41 15.52 -19.67
C GLN A 184 7.91 14.42 -18.73
N TRP A 185 7.98 13.18 -19.21
CA TRP A 185 7.71 11.98 -18.44
C TRP A 185 8.91 11.62 -17.59
N THR A 186 8.73 11.53 -16.28
CA THR A 186 9.78 11.06 -15.35
C THR A 186 9.51 9.62 -14.95
N ILE A 187 10.37 8.72 -15.41
CA ILE A 187 10.30 7.27 -15.15
C ILE A 187 10.99 6.91 -13.83
N PHE A 188 12.01 7.69 -13.44
CA PHE A 188 12.72 7.54 -12.17
C PHE A 188 12.41 8.70 -11.23
N SER A 189 12.07 8.36 -10.00
CA SER A 189 11.83 9.25 -8.87
C SER A 189 13.12 9.94 -8.43
N GLN A 190 12.99 11.19 -8.05
CA GLN A 190 14.10 11.98 -7.52
C GLN A 190 14.24 11.70 -6.02
N GLY A 191 15.43 11.30 -5.57
CA GLY A 191 15.72 10.98 -4.17
C GLY A 191 15.60 9.50 -3.83
N THR A 192 16.11 9.11 -2.65
CA THR A 192 16.24 7.70 -2.23
C THR A 192 15.04 7.11 -1.53
N GLN A 193 14.19 7.95 -0.95
CA GLN A 193 13.07 7.50 -0.12
C GLN A 193 11.82 7.14 -0.92
N MET A 194 11.71 7.67 -2.14
CA MET A 194 10.59 7.44 -3.05
C MET A 194 10.99 6.51 -4.19
N GLN A 195 10.02 5.77 -4.71
CA GLN A 195 10.16 4.85 -5.83
C GLN A 195 8.86 4.82 -6.63
N PHE A 196 8.93 4.76 -7.96
CA PHE A 196 7.77 4.51 -8.79
C PHE A 196 7.59 3.02 -9.07
N ILE A 197 6.36 2.63 -9.40
CA ILE A 197 6.03 1.22 -9.70
C ILE A 197 6.87 0.74 -10.91
N VAL A 198 6.99 1.56 -11.96
CA VAL A 198 7.81 1.21 -13.15
C VAL A 198 9.26 0.96 -12.79
N GLU A 199 9.84 1.71 -11.85
CA GLU A 199 11.22 1.51 -11.42
C GLU A 199 11.44 0.13 -10.82
N THR A 200 10.50 -0.37 -10.02
CA THR A 200 10.62 -1.72 -9.44
C THR A 200 10.70 -2.79 -10.51
N TYR A 201 9.90 -2.68 -11.58
CA TYR A 201 9.95 -3.64 -12.69
C TYR A 201 11.26 -3.55 -13.47
N ILE A 202 11.78 -2.34 -13.69
CA ILE A 202 13.08 -2.15 -14.34
C ILE A 202 14.20 -2.79 -13.50
N VAL A 203 14.23 -2.53 -12.19
CA VAL A 203 15.23 -3.11 -11.28
C VAL A 203 15.11 -4.64 -11.23
N ALA A 204 13.89 -5.19 -11.19
CA ALA A 204 13.67 -6.63 -11.26
C ALA A 204 14.25 -7.25 -12.54
N LEU A 205 14.06 -6.60 -13.70
CA LEU A 205 14.62 -7.05 -14.98
C LEU A 205 16.15 -7.02 -14.99
N ILE A 206 16.75 -5.99 -14.40
CA ILE A 206 18.21 -5.89 -14.27
C ILE A 206 18.75 -7.04 -13.41
N TYR A 207 18.12 -7.34 -12.27
CA TYR A 207 18.52 -8.48 -11.43
C TYR A 207 18.35 -9.83 -12.12
N MET A 208 17.27 -10.01 -12.88
CA MET A 208 17.07 -11.21 -13.71
C MET A 208 18.19 -11.37 -14.74
N ALA A 209 18.55 -10.30 -15.45
CA ALA A 209 19.60 -10.34 -16.46
C ALA A 209 20.99 -10.60 -15.86
N ILE A 210 21.33 -10.03 -14.70
CA ILE A 210 22.58 -10.35 -13.99
C ILE A 210 22.60 -11.84 -13.60
N THR A 211 21.51 -12.34 -13.03
CA THR A 211 21.42 -13.74 -12.61
C THR A 211 21.54 -14.69 -13.79
N MET A 212 20.92 -14.35 -14.93
CA MET A 212 21.07 -15.09 -16.18
C MET A 212 22.54 -15.13 -16.64
N GLY A 213 23.28 -14.02 -16.49
CA GLY A 213 24.70 -13.96 -16.79
C GLY A 213 25.53 -14.92 -15.93
N PHE A 214 25.21 -15.02 -14.64
CA PHE A 214 25.83 -16.00 -13.74
C PHE A 214 25.45 -17.45 -14.08
N ILE A 215 24.20 -17.71 -14.45
CA ILE A 215 23.76 -19.05 -14.88
C ILE A 215 24.54 -19.49 -16.13
N LEU A 216 24.69 -18.61 -17.12
CA LEU A 216 25.50 -18.90 -18.32
C LEU A 216 26.97 -19.19 -18.00
N LEU A 217 27.54 -18.54 -16.98
CA LEU A 217 28.90 -18.81 -16.52
C LEU A 217 29.04 -20.18 -15.86
N VAL A 218 28.08 -20.55 -15.01
CA VAL A 218 28.05 -21.86 -14.36
C VAL A 218 27.87 -22.96 -15.43
N ASP A 219 26.92 -22.77 -16.35
CA ASP A 219 26.71 -23.70 -17.46
C ASP A 219 27.96 -23.85 -18.32
N ALA A 220 28.71 -22.77 -18.58
CA ALA A 220 29.98 -22.85 -19.29
C ALA A 220 30.99 -23.78 -18.59
N THR A 221 31.02 -23.80 -17.25
CA THR A 221 31.93 -24.67 -16.49
C THR A 221 31.50 -26.14 -16.43
N ASP A 222 30.20 -26.41 -16.32
CA ASP A 222 29.68 -27.78 -16.17
C ASP A 222 29.49 -28.51 -17.50
N THR A 223 29.30 -27.77 -18.59
CA THR A 223 28.97 -28.39 -19.88
C THR A 223 30.21 -29.03 -20.53
N LYS A 224 30.27 -30.37 -20.56
CA LYS A 224 31.24 -31.17 -21.34
C LYS A 224 30.97 -31.10 -22.86
N THR A 225 30.71 -29.91 -23.41
CA THR A 225 30.51 -29.71 -24.86
C THR A 225 31.83 -29.36 -25.55
N SER A 226 31.78 -29.17 -26.88
CA SER A 226 32.95 -28.75 -27.64
C SER A 226 33.51 -27.42 -27.11
N SER A 227 34.84 -27.32 -27.07
CA SER A 227 35.59 -26.19 -26.51
C SER A 227 35.10 -24.82 -27.00
N SER A 228 34.62 -24.73 -28.25
CA SER A 228 34.08 -23.50 -28.83
C SER A 228 32.77 -23.03 -28.20
N LYS A 229 31.84 -23.94 -27.85
CA LYS A 229 30.54 -23.57 -27.24
C LYS A 229 30.73 -23.12 -25.80
N THR A 230 31.56 -23.83 -25.04
CA THR A 230 31.94 -23.43 -23.67
C THR A 230 32.57 -22.03 -23.64
N ARG A 231 33.51 -21.73 -24.55
CA ARG A 231 34.11 -20.39 -24.65
C ARG A 231 33.08 -19.32 -24.97
N PHE A 232 32.14 -19.60 -25.87
CA PHE A 232 31.07 -18.67 -26.20
C PHE A 232 30.19 -18.36 -24.98
N TYR A 233 29.74 -19.37 -24.23
CA TYR A 233 28.94 -19.16 -23.02
C TYR A 233 29.72 -18.38 -21.94
N ALA A 234 31.00 -18.68 -21.75
CA ALA A 234 31.84 -17.95 -20.81
C ALA A 234 31.97 -16.46 -21.19
N TYR A 235 32.31 -16.15 -22.44
CA TYR A 235 32.44 -14.75 -22.89
C TYR A 235 31.10 -14.01 -22.88
N ALA A 236 30.02 -14.67 -23.30
CA ALA A 236 28.67 -14.10 -23.25
C ALA A 236 28.23 -13.82 -21.81
N GLY A 237 28.49 -14.74 -20.88
CA GLY A 237 28.18 -14.59 -19.46
C GLY A 237 28.95 -13.43 -18.82
N ILE A 238 30.27 -13.36 -19.02
CA ILE A 238 31.10 -12.25 -18.50
C ILE A 238 30.62 -10.92 -19.09
N GLY A 239 30.43 -10.86 -20.41
CA GLY A 239 29.97 -9.65 -21.10
C GLY A 239 28.62 -9.16 -20.58
N LEU A 240 27.65 -10.08 -20.42
CA LEU A 240 26.32 -9.75 -19.91
C LEU A 240 26.40 -9.21 -18.48
N VAL A 241 27.13 -9.87 -17.57
CA VAL A 241 27.27 -9.42 -16.17
C VAL A 241 27.89 -8.03 -16.12
N VAL A 242 28.99 -7.79 -16.85
CA VAL A 242 29.70 -6.51 -16.82
C VAL A 242 28.84 -5.36 -17.37
N ILE A 243 28.14 -5.59 -18.50
CA ILE A 243 27.29 -4.58 -19.13
C ILE A 243 26.08 -4.26 -18.24
N VAL A 244 25.37 -5.29 -17.77
CA VAL A 244 24.14 -5.08 -16.98
C VAL A 244 24.47 -4.52 -15.59
N PHE A 245 25.57 -4.95 -14.96
CA PHE A 245 26.02 -4.36 -13.69
C PHE A 245 26.44 -2.90 -13.86
N SER A 246 27.06 -2.55 -14.99
CA SER A 246 27.35 -1.14 -15.31
C SER A 246 26.07 -0.32 -15.45
N PHE A 247 25.04 -0.88 -16.07
CA PHE A 247 23.73 -0.24 -16.19
C PHE A 247 23.06 -0.06 -14.82
N LEU A 248 23.13 -1.06 -13.94
CA LEU A 248 22.65 -0.96 -12.55
C LEU A 248 23.29 0.21 -11.81
N LEU A 249 24.62 0.36 -11.90
CA LEU A 249 25.34 1.47 -11.28
C LEU A 249 24.98 2.84 -11.88
N SER A 250 24.67 2.90 -13.17
CA SER A 250 24.19 4.13 -13.81
C SER A 250 22.80 4.54 -13.28
N VAL A 251 21.86 3.58 -13.20
CA VAL A 251 20.53 3.82 -12.60
C VAL A 251 20.64 4.22 -11.13
N PHE A 252 21.52 3.57 -10.37
CA PHE A 252 21.75 3.91 -8.96
C PHE A 252 22.25 5.35 -8.80
N ARG A 253 23.14 5.82 -9.67
CA ARG A 253 23.65 7.21 -9.67
C ARG A 253 22.61 8.25 -10.07
N LEU A 254 21.68 7.91 -10.97
CA LEU A 254 20.55 8.79 -11.27
C LEU A 254 19.73 9.11 -10.01
N LYS A 255 19.58 8.12 -9.12
CA LYS A 255 18.89 8.29 -7.84
C LYS A 255 19.80 8.90 -6.76
N TYR A 256 21.08 8.53 -6.72
CA TYR A 256 22.08 9.03 -5.77
C TYR A 256 23.17 9.85 -6.46
N ARG A 257 22.91 11.15 -6.69
CA ARG A 257 23.82 12.05 -7.43
C ARG A 257 25.22 12.19 -6.81
N GLY A 258 25.36 11.91 -5.51
CA GLY A 258 26.64 11.96 -4.80
C GLY A 258 27.53 10.71 -4.94
N TYR A 259 27.09 9.67 -5.65
CA TYR A 259 27.84 8.42 -5.75
C TYR A 259 28.98 8.51 -6.79
N PRO A 260 30.26 8.33 -6.39
CA PRO A 260 31.41 8.69 -7.24
C PRO A 260 31.86 7.59 -8.21
N TYR A 261 31.52 6.33 -7.98
CA TYR A 261 32.07 5.19 -8.73
C TYR A 261 31.32 4.90 -10.03
N ARG A 262 32.06 4.51 -11.07
CA ARG A 262 31.56 4.18 -12.42
C ARG A 262 32.27 2.95 -12.94
N LEU A 263 31.60 2.16 -13.79
CA LEU A 263 32.24 1.04 -14.49
C LEU A 263 32.38 1.34 -16.00
N LEU A 264 31.33 1.15 -16.81
CA LEU A 264 31.35 1.46 -18.25
C LEU A 264 30.54 2.67 -18.67
N PHE A 265 29.32 2.83 -18.15
CA PHE A 265 28.40 3.88 -18.60
C PHE A 265 28.47 5.14 -17.71
N PRO A 266 28.15 6.31 -18.27
CA PRO A 266 28.10 7.56 -17.51
C PRO A 266 27.01 7.59 -16.43
#